data_AF-A0A6P3XB03-F1
#
_entry.id   AF-A0A6P3XB03-F1
#
_cell.length_a   1.000
_cell.length_b   1.000
_cell.length_c   1.000
_cell.angle_alpha   90.00
_cell.angle_beta   90.00
_cell.angle_gamma   90.00
#
_symmetry.space_group_name_H-M   'P 1'
#
loop_
_entity.id
_entity.type
_entity.pdbx_description
1 polymer ?
#
loop_
_entity_poly.entity_id
_entity_poly.type
_entity_poly.pdbx_seq_one_letter_code
_entity_poly.pdbx_strand_id
1 'polypeptide(L)'
;MHLFQGGVQNNVIPDEIIAEFDIRLQPTYKPDEFEALVKRWCEEAGPGVTYSFVQKNPQIKGTKIDDSNPFWVAFKNVFSEIGSELKPIIIWGTSDARYLRQLSIPTLGFVPLCNTPSNVHGANECVNKDVFLRGIDIFTKIIPAIANV
;
A
#
# COMPACT_ATOMS: atom_id res chain seq x y z
N MET A 1 9.13 -12.99 8.60
CA MET A 1 10.59 -13.00 8.79
C MET A 1 11.20 -13.20 7.42
N HIS A 2 11.94 -12.21 6.92
CA HIS A 2 12.56 -12.21 5.58
C HIS A 2 14.03 -12.63 5.64
N LEU A 3 14.68 -12.38 6.77
CA LEU A 3 16.06 -12.75 7.04
C LEU A 3 16.16 -13.29 8.47
N PHE A 4 16.94 -14.35 8.65
CA PHE A 4 17.35 -14.85 9.97
C PHE A 4 18.77 -15.39 9.86
N GLN A 5 19.72 -14.78 10.54
CA GLN A 5 21.14 -15.08 10.42
C GLN A 5 21.83 -15.01 11.79
N GLY A 6 22.80 -15.88 12.02
CA GLY A 6 23.62 -15.90 13.22
C GLY A 6 24.57 -17.09 13.23
N GLY A 7 25.72 -16.91 13.87
CA GLY A 7 26.76 -17.94 13.99
C GLY A 7 27.67 -18.08 12.75
N VAL A 8 28.84 -18.68 12.97
CA VAL A 8 29.88 -18.84 11.94
C VAL A 8 30.25 -20.32 11.73
N GLN A 9 30.35 -21.11 12.81
CA GLN A 9 30.71 -22.53 12.78
C GLN A 9 29.95 -23.30 13.87
N ASN A 10 29.82 -24.62 13.70
CA ASN A 10 29.05 -25.49 14.60
C ASN A 10 29.64 -25.65 16.02
N ASN A 11 30.90 -25.27 16.23
CA ASN A 11 31.61 -25.32 17.50
C ASN A 11 31.94 -23.93 18.08
N VAL A 12 31.35 -22.86 17.51
CA VAL A 12 31.51 -21.48 17.98
C VAL A 12 30.16 -20.97 18.45
N ILE A 13 30.09 -20.45 19.69
CA ILE A 13 28.88 -19.81 20.20
C ILE A 13 28.69 -18.49 19.44
N PRO A 14 27.52 -18.25 18.82
CA PRO A 14 27.24 -16.97 18.15
C PRO A 14 27.29 -15.79 19.11
N ASP A 15 27.91 -14.70 18.66
CA ASP A 15 27.95 -13.40 19.32
C ASP A 15 26.70 -12.55 19.01
N GLU A 16 26.11 -12.72 17.82
CA GLU A 16 24.90 -12.00 17.38
C GLU A 16 23.95 -12.90 16.58
N ILE A 17 22.65 -12.59 16.69
CA ILE A 17 21.59 -13.13 15.83
C ILE A 17 20.77 -11.94 15.30
N ILE A 18 20.58 -11.88 13.99
CA ILE A 18 19.80 -10.84 13.30
C ILE A 18 18.55 -11.48 12.69
N ALA A 19 17.39 -10.86 12.94
CA ALA A 19 16.12 -11.24 12.35
C ALA A 19 15.43 -10.01 11.73
N GLU A 20 15.07 -10.09 10.44
CA GLU A 20 14.40 -9.00 9.75
C GLU A 20 12.93 -9.33 9.44
N PHE A 21 12.07 -8.34 9.63
CA PHE A 21 10.63 -8.43 9.42
C PHE A 21 10.16 -7.27 8.53
N ASP A 22 9.35 -7.56 7.51
CA ASP A 22 8.55 -6.54 6.80
C ASP A 22 7.14 -6.66 7.35
N ILE A 23 6.60 -5.55 7.84
CA ILE A 23 5.33 -5.49 8.53
C ILE A 23 4.47 -4.42 7.84
N ARG A 24 3.30 -4.83 7.37
CA ARG A 24 2.30 -3.94 6.78
C ARG A 24 1.20 -3.68 7.80
N LEU A 25 1.20 -2.47 8.37
CA LEU A 25 0.17 -2.06 9.31
C LEU A 25 -1.11 -1.66 8.58
N GLN A 26 -2.26 -2.06 9.12
CA GLN A 26 -3.54 -1.59 8.62
C GLN A 26 -3.66 -0.06 8.81
N PRO A 27 -4.37 0.66 7.92
CA PRO A 27 -4.49 2.12 8.02
C PRO A 27 -5.09 2.64 9.34
N THR A 28 -5.88 1.80 10.02
CA THR A 28 -6.52 2.10 11.31
C THR A 28 -5.59 1.97 12.51
N TYR A 29 -4.47 1.24 12.36
CA TYR A 29 -3.49 1.04 13.43
C TYR A 29 -2.56 2.25 13.55
N LYS A 30 -2.17 2.60 14.78
CA LYS A 30 -1.19 3.66 15.04
C LYS A 30 0.22 3.08 15.04
N PRO A 31 1.14 3.55 14.18
CA PRO A 31 2.52 3.06 14.15
C PRO A 31 3.24 3.20 15.49
N ASP A 32 2.98 4.26 16.23
CA ASP A 32 3.64 4.50 17.53
C ASP A 32 3.23 3.48 18.60
N GLU A 33 1.96 3.04 18.59
CA GLU A 33 1.47 1.99 19.50
C GLU A 33 2.11 0.64 19.16
N PHE A 34 2.30 0.35 17.87
CA PHE A 34 2.97 -0.84 17.40
C PHE A 34 4.47 -0.84 17.76
N GLU A 35 5.16 0.28 17.57
CA GLU A 35 6.56 0.42 17.96
C GLU A 35 6.76 0.31 19.47
N ALA A 36 5.86 0.87 20.27
CA ALA A 36 5.89 0.71 21.72
C ALA A 36 5.74 -0.77 22.15
N LEU A 37 4.98 -1.57 21.40
CA LEU A 37 4.87 -3.01 21.61
C LEU A 37 6.18 -3.73 21.28
N VAL A 38 6.79 -3.44 20.12
CA VAL A 38 8.08 -4.02 19.73
C VAL A 38 9.17 -3.67 20.75
N LYS A 39 9.21 -2.40 21.17
CA LYS A 39 10.14 -1.94 22.20
C LYS A 39 9.98 -2.73 23.50
N ARG A 40 8.74 -2.94 23.96
CA ARG A 40 8.46 -3.73 25.16
C ARG A 40 8.95 -5.17 25.02
N TRP A 41 8.72 -5.81 23.88
CA TRP A 41 9.21 -7.17 23.65
C TRP A 41 10.74 -7.27 23.69
N CYS A 42 11.46 -6.27 23.15
CA CYS A 42 12.91 -6.22 23.27
C CYS A 42 13.36 -6.05 24.74
N GLU A 43 12.69 -5.20 25.51
CA GLU A 43 12.97 -4.99 26.94
C GLU A 43 12.70 -6.28 27.75
N GLU A 44 11.59 -6.97 27.50
CA GLU A 44 11.22 -8.23 28.16
C GLU A 44 12.15 -9.39 27.81
N ALA A 45 12.72 -9.41 26.60
CA ALA A 45 13.64 -10.44 26.15
C ALA A 45 15.03 -10.37 26.84
N GLY A 46 15.38 -9.22 27.42
CA GLY A 46 16.57 -9.03 28.23
C GLY A 46 17.65 -8.14 27.62
N PRO A 47 18.78 -7.95 28.32
CA PRO A 47 19.85 -7.06 27.88
C PRO A 47 20.48 -7.53 26.57
N GLY A 48 20.79 -6.59 25.67
CA GLY A 48 21.41 -6.85 24.37
C GLY A 48 20.42 -7.09 23.22
N VAL A 49 19.11 -7.18 23.51
CA VAL A 49 18.07 -7.27 22.47
C VAL A 49 17.67 -5.87 22.04
N THR A 50 17.90 -5.54 20.77
CA THR A 50 17.60 -4.22 20.20
C THR A 50 16.91 -4.36 18.85
N TYR A 51 16.37 -3.25 18.33
CA TYR A 51 15.79 -3.19 17.00
C TYR A 51 16.15 -1.87 16.33
N SER A 52 16.09 -1.87 15.00
CA SER A 52 16.20 -0.66 14.18
C SER A 52 15.24 -0.75 13.00
N PHE A 53 14.96 0.38 12.37
CA PHE A 53 14.12 0.42 11.17
C PHE A 53 14.97 0.61 9.94
N VAL A 54 14.93 -0.35 9.01
CA VAL A 54 15.43 -0.15 7.65
C VAL A 54 14.54 0.87 6.93
N GLN A 55 13.22 0.77 7.12
CA GLN A 55 12.25 1.72 6.61
C GLN A 55 11.11 1.90 7.61
N LYS A 56 10.82 3.15 7.96
CA LYS A 56 9.67 3.55 8.77
C LYS A 56 8.85 4.59 8.02
N ASN A 57 7.58 4.30 7.79
CA ASN A 57 6.64 5.22 7.16
C ASN A 57 5.69 5.80 8.22
N PRO A 58 5.34 7.09 8.16
CA PRO A 58 4.37 7.67 9.07
C PRO A 58 2.97 7.13 8.79
N GLN A 59 2.05 7.33 9.75
CA GLN A 59 0.65 7.05 9.50
C GLN A 59 0.09 8.06 8.49
N ILE A 60 -0.43 7.56 7.38
CA ILE A 60 -1.04 8.39 6.34
C ILE A 60 -2.47 7.94 6.17
N LYS A 61 -3.42 8.84 6.42
CA LYS A 61 -4.84 8.54 6.26
C LYS A 61 -5.16 8.34 4.78
N GLY A 62 -6.02 7.37 4.51
CA GLY A 62 -6.58 7.17 3.18
C GLY A 62 -7.43 8.37 2.75
N THR A 63 -7.55 8.57 1.45
CA THR A 63 -8.52 9.52 0.89
C THR A 63 -9.93 9.02 1.15
N LYS A 64 -10.82 9.90 1.62
CA LYS A 64 -12.21 9.55 1.90
C LYS A 64 -12.92 9.14 0.61
N ILE A 65 -13.71 8.07 0.70
CA ILE A 65 -14.52 7.50 -0.37
C ILE A 65 -16.01 7.54 0.00
N ASP A 66 -16.42 8.68 0.57
CA ASP A 66 -17.79 8.99 0.97
C ASP A 66 -18.24 10.31 0.31
N ASP A 67 -19.50 10.68 0.52
CA ASP A 67 -20.11 11.86 -0.12
C ASP A 67 -19.52 13.19 0.36
N SER A 68 -18.61 13.19 1.37
CA SER A 68 -17.88 14.39 1.78
C SER A 68 -16.71 14.75 0.85
N ASN A 69 -16.32 13.84 -0.06
CA ASN A 69 -15.26 14.09 -1.04
C ASN A 69 -15.87 14.30 -2.45
N PRO A 70 -15.93 15.55 -2.95
CA PRO A 70 -16.60 15.84 -4.21
C PRO A 70 -15.88 15.20 -5.43
N PHE A 71 -14.55 15.04 -5.36
CA PHE A 71 -13.80 14.32 -6.38
C PHE A 71 -14.14 12.83 -6.42
N TRP A 72 -14.42 12.22 -5.27
CA TRP A 72 -14.89 10.83 -5.21
C TRP A 72 -16.31 10.70 -5.77
N VAL A 73 -17.20 11.62 -5.44
CA VAL A 73 -18.57 11.62 -5.97
C VAL A 73 -18.56 11.74 -7.50
N ALA A 74 -17.82 12.69 -8.05
CA ALA A 74 -17.67 12.83 -9.50
C ALA A 74 -17.07 11.57 -10.15
N PHE A 75 -16.02 11.00 -9.54
CA PHE A 75 -15.44 9.74 -9.99
C PHE A 75 -16.47 8.60 -9.98
N LYS A 76 -17.22 8.42 -8.89
CA LYS A 76 -18.22 7.35 -8.73
C LYS A 76 -19.37 7.48 -9.74
N ASN A 77 -19.82 8.70 -10.01
CA ASN A 77 -20.92 8.97 -10.95
C ASN A 77 -20.58 8.48 -12.37
N VAL A 78 -19.34 8.66 -12.82
CA VAL A 78 -18.89 8.16 -14.13
C VAL A 78 -19.10 6.64 -14.25
N PHE A 79 -18.85 5.88 -13.18
CA PHE A 79 -19.05 4.42 -13.21
C PHE A 79 -20.51 4.02 -13.13
N SER A 80 -21.34 4.79 -12.42
CA SER A 80 -22.79 4.63 -12.44
C SER A 80 -23.36 4.83 -13.85
N GLU A 81 -22.88 5.81 -14.60
CA GLU A 81 -23.29 6.06 -16.00
C GLU A 81 -22.82 4.96 -16.97
N ILE A 82 -21.61 4.45 -16.77
CA ILE A 82 -21.05 3.37 -17.60
C ILE A 82 -21.68 2.01 -17.25
N GLY A 83 -22.47 1.92 -16.17
CA GLY A 83 -23.05 0.67 -15.70
C GLY A 83 -21.99 -0.33 -15.21
N SER A 84 -20.90 0.19 -14.61
CA SER A 84 -19.79 -0.61 -14.09
C SER A 84 -19.65 -0.46 -12.59
N GLU A 85 -19.29 -1.55 -11.90
CA GLU A 85 -19.10 -1.56 -10.45
C GLU A 85 -17.69 -1.09 -10.07
N LEU A 86 -17.61 -0.15 -9.11
CA LEU A 86 -16.35 0.21 -8.45
C LEU A 86 -16.14 -0.65 -7.21
N LYS A 87 -14.96 -1.26 -7.09
CA LYS A 87 -14.55 -2.03 -5.91
C LYS A 87 -13.38 -1.34 -5.22
N PRO A 88 -13.62 -0.62 -4.10
CA PRO A 88 -12.55 -0.06 -3.31
C PRO A 88 -11.70 -1.19 -2.73
N ILE A 89 -10.39 -1.12 -2.94
CA ILE A 89 -9.43 -2.07 -2.37
C ILE A 89 -8.29 -1.34 -1.69
N ILE A 90 -7.70 -1.99 -0.69
CA ILE A 90 -6.39 -1.62 -0.17
C ILE A 90 -5.37 -2.49 -0.91
N ILE A 91 -4.42 -1.85 -1.59
CA ILE A 91 -3.36 -2.59 -2.29
C ILE A 91 -2.37 -3.17 -1.28
N TRP A 92 -1.82 -4.34 -1.58
CA TRP A 92 -0.79 -5.00 -0.76
C TRP A 92 0.54 -4.23 -0.75
N GLY A 93 0.81 -3.53 -1.86
CA GLY A 93 2.03 -2.76 -2.06
C GLY A 93 1.95 -1.33 -1.52
N THR A 94 2.69 -0.43 -2.18
CA THR A 94 2.65 1.00 -1.91
C THR A 94 2.56 1.75 -3.23
N SER A 95 2.17 3.01 -3.17
CA SER A 95 2.22 3.92 -4.31
C SER A 95 2.59 5.32 -3.83
N ASP A 96 2.92 6.21 -4.76
CA ASP A 96 3.30 7.58 -4.45
C ASP A 96 2.12 8.45 -3.99
N ALA A 97 0.90 7.89 -4.04
CA ALA A 97 -0.27 8.47 -3.38
C ALA A 97 -0.02 8.77 -1.90
N ARG A 98 0.89 8.03 -1.24
CA ARG A 98 1.28 8.29 0.15
C ARG A 98 1.88 9.69 0.33
N TYR A 99 2.71 10.14 -0.61
CA TYR A 99 3.37 11.45 -0.53
C TYR A 99 2.38 12.59 -0.78
N LEU A 100 1.50 12.43 -1.77
CA LEU A 100 0.46 13.43 -2.04
C LEU A 100 -0.52 13.55 -0.86
N ARG A 101 -0.93 12.42 -0.26
CA ARG A 101 -1.80 12.42 0.92
C ARG A 101 -1.14 13.05 2.15
N GLN A 102 0.18 12.94 2.32
CA GLN A 102 0.92 13.67 3.37
C GLN A 102 0.82 15.18 3.20
N LEU A 103 0.76 15.66 1.96
CA LEU A 103 0.54 17.07 1.63
C LEU A 103 -0.95 17.47 1.69
N SER A 104 -1.82 16.63 2.26
CA SER A 104 -3.27 16.81 2.32
C SER A 104 -3.96 16.86 0.95
N ILE A 105 -3.33 16.32 -0.11
CA ILE A 105 -3.92 16.24 -1.45
C ILE A 105 -4.69 14.92 -1.57
N PRO A 106 -6.03 14.96 -1.74
CA PRO A 106 -6.84 13.75 -1.97
C PRO A 106 -6.33 13.00 -3.20
N THR A 107 -6.00 11.72 -3.04
CA THR A 107 -5.43 10.91 -4.13
C THR A 107 -6.05 9.52 -4.11
N LEU A 108 -6.61 9.11 -5.25
CA LEU A 108 -7.15 7.77 -5.47
C LEU A 108 -6.31 7.06 -6.53
N GLY A 109 -5.94 5.81 -6.26
CA GLY A 109 -5.35 4.94 -7.28
C GLY A 109 -6.47 4.25 -8.04
N PHE A 110 -6.37 4.22 -9.37
CA PHE A 110 -7.34 3.54 -10.22
C PHE A 110 -6.63 2.80 -11.35
N VAL A 111 -7.10 1.58 -11.62
CA VAL A 111 -6.56 0.70 -12.67
C VAL A 111 -7.74 0.14 -13.47
N PRO A 112 -7.95 0.55 -14.73
CA PRO A 112 -9.08 0.08 -15.55
C PRO A 112 -8.81 -1.29 -16.21
N LEU A 113 -8.12 -2.20 -15.53
CA LEU A 113 -7.73 -3.51 -16.08
C LEU A 113 -8.67 -4.63 -15.62
N CYS A 114 -9.96 -4.46 -15.93
CA CYS A 114 -10.99 -5.44 -15.57
C CYS A 114 -10.64 -6.83 -16.12
N ASN A 115 -10.83 -7.87 -15.31
CA ASN A 115 -10.59 -9.28 -15.66
C ASN A 115 -9.19 -9.57 -16.21
N THR A 116 -8.20 -8.73 -15.90
CA THR A 116 -6.80 -8.98 -16.27
C THR A 116 -6.08 -9.64 -15.09
N PRO A 117 -5.53 -10.84 -15.25
CA PRO A 117 -4.67 -11.44 -14.24
C PRO A 117 -3.48 -10.52 -13.93
N SER A 118 -3.23 -10.26 -12.66
CA SER A 118 -2.09 -9.44 -12.25
C SER A 118 -0.81 -10.27 -12.33
N ASN A 119 0.11 -9.87 -13.22
CA ASN A 119 1.48 -10.39 -13.31
C ASN A 119 2.52 -9.26 -13.21
N VAL A 120 2.18 -8.23 -12.44
CA VAL A 120 3.02 -7.05 -12.23
C VAL A 120 4.37 -7.48 -11.66
N HIS A 121 5.47 -7.05 -12.29
CA HIS A 121 6.84 -7.43 -11.95
C HIS A 121 7.19 -8.92 -12.21
N GLY A 122 6.35 -9.65 -12.93
CA GLY A 122 6.58 -11.04 -13.31
C GLY A 122 7.17 -11.19 -14.72
N ALA A 123 7.64 -12.40 -15.03
CA ALA A 123 8.07 -12.72 -16.40
C ALA A 123 6.87 -12.65 -17.37
N ASN A 124 7.08 -12.10 -18.57
CA ASN A 124 6.05 -11.92 -19.59
C ASN A 124 4.83 -11.11 -19.10
N GLU A 125 5.06 -10.09 -18.26
CA GLU A 125 4.03 -9.11 -17.91
C GLU A 125 3.40 -8.52 -19.19
N CYS A 126 2.07 -8.61 -19.29
CA CYS A 126 1.33 -8.13 -20.45
C CYS A 126 -0.10 -7.71 -20.08
N VAL A 127 -0.74 -6.97 -20.99
CA VAL A 127 -2.14 -6.56 -20.87
C VAL A 127 -2.83 -6.82 -22.21
N ASN A 128 -4.10 -7.23 -22.16
CA ASN A 128 -4.91 -7.36 -23.37
C ASN A 128 -5.12 -5.97 -24.01
N LYS A 129 -4.86 -5.87 -25.32
CA LYS A 129 -4.98 -4.62 -26.08
C LYS A 129 -6.35 -3.96 -25.92
N ASP A 130 -7.44 -4.73 -26.00
CA ASP A 130 -8.80 -4.19 -25.96
C ASP A 130 -9.16 -3.71 -24.55
N VAL A 131 -8.62 -4.36 -23.51
CA VAL A 131 -8.74 -3.89 -22.12
C VAL A 131 -7.99 -2.56 -21.93
N PHE A 132 -6.78 -2.45 -22.48
CA PHE A 132 -6.01 -1.21 -22.44
C PHE A 132 -6.75 -0.06 -23.16
N LEU A 133 -7.26 -0.31 -24.37
CA LEU A 133 -8.03 0.68 -25.13
C LEU A 133 -9.32 1.10 -24.40
N ARG A 134 -10.06 0.15 -23.83
CA ARG A 134 -11.21 0.45 -22.97
C ARG A 134 -10.81 1.32 -21.76
N GLY A 135 -9.63 1.08 -21.21
CA GLY A 135 -9.08 1.91 -20.13
C GLY A 135 -8.92 3.36 -20.53
N ILE A 136 -8.48 3.64 -21.76
CA ILE A 136 -8.41 4.99 -22.32
C ILE A 136 -9.81 5.61 -22.37
N ASP A 137 -10.81 4.89 -22.90
CA ASP A 137 -12.20 5.38 -22.97
C ASP A 137 -12.81 5.68 -21.59
N ILE A 138 -12.39 4.95 -20.56
CA ILE A 138 -12.78 5.22 -19.18
C ILE A 138 -12.11 6.51 -18.67
N PHE A 139 -10.80 6.67 -18.91
CA PHE A 139 -10.07 7.89 -18.50
C PHE A 139 -10.57 9.15 -19.19
N THR A 140 -10.99 9.09 -20.46
CA THR A 140 -11.57 10.24 -21.17
C THR A 140 -12.90 10.71 -20.58
N LYS A 141 -13.59 9.87 -19.79
CA LYS A 141 -14.78 10.24 -19.02
C LYS A 141 -14.43 10.71 -17.61
N ILE A 142 -13.48 10.04 -16.94
CA ILE A 142 -13.07 10.36 -15.58
C ILE A 142 -12.40 11.73 -15.49
N ILE A 143 -11.43 12.01 -16.37
CA ILE A 143 -10.61 13.23 -16.27
C ILE A 143 -11.48 14.49 -16.37
N PRO A 144 -12.38 14.65 -17.36
CA PRO A 144 -13.28 15.79 -17.40
C PRO A 144 -14.26 15.84 -16.21
N ALA A 145 -14.76 14.70 -15.74
CA ALA A 145 -15.69 14.69 -14.60
C ALA A 145 -15.02 15.21 -13.32
N ILE A 146 -13.78 14.82 -13.04
CA ILE A 146 -13.02 15.29 -11.88
C ILE A 146 -12.57 16.74 -12.06
N ALA A 147 -12.14 17.14 -13.28
CA ALA A 147 -11.62 18.48 -13.54
C ALA A 147 -12.70 19.58 -13.47
N ASN A 148 -13.98 19.20 -13.55
CA ASN A 148 -15.13 20.09 -13.43
C ASN A 148 -15.78 20.08 -12.02
N VAL A 149 -15.06 19.57 -11.02
CA VAL A 149 -15.43 19.65 -9.59
C VAL A 149 -14.93 20.95 -9.00
#